data_AF-A0A815TIW3-F1
#
_entry.id   AF-A0A815TIW3-F1
#
_cell.length_a   1.000
_cell.length_b   1.000
_cell.length_c   1.000
_cell.angle_alpha   90.00
_cell.angle_beta   90.00
_cell.angle_gamma   90.00
#
_symmetry.space_group_name_H-M   'P 1'
#
loop_
_entity.id
_entity.type
_entity.pdbx_description
1 polymer ?
#
loop_
_entity_poly.entity_id
_entity_poly.type
_entity_poly.pdbx_seq_one_letter_code
_entity_poly.pdbx_strand_id
1 'polypeptide(L)'
;MDYSNGDRFFKQDTLIHRFRKFATNNKCHVTIVIHPRKEEDEGDLSVSSIFGSAKASQESDNILIIQQKKLANTAGGNIKYLQVVKNRFDGQLGRFALRFDKERLSFSRPNATRDDVDDNQQQQQSIPIEQ
;
A
#
# COMPACT_ATOMS: atom_id res chain seq x y z
N MET A 1 14.07 19.94 -26.25
CA MET A 1 13.63 18.59 -26.69
C MET A 1 12.48 18.20 -25.80
N ASP A 2 11.30 18.06 -26.39
CA ASP A 2 10.07 17.71 -25.69
C ASP A 2 10.10 16.22 -25.37
N TYR A 3 10.26 15.85 -24.10
CA TYR A 3 10.20 14.46 -23.70
C TYR A 3 8.73 14.06 -23.71
N SER A 4 8.30 13.43 -24.80
CA SER A 4 6.94 12.87 -24.90
C SER A 4 6.68 11.99 -23.67
N ASN A 5 5.46 12.08 -23.11
CA ASN A 5 5.09 11.35 -21.88
C ASN A 5 5.40 9.83 -21.96
N GLY A 6 5.44 9.25 -23.17
CA GLY A 6 5.83 7.86 -23.39
C GLY A 6 7.29 7.55 -23.00
N ASP A 7 8.23 8.47 -23.26
CA ASP A 7 9.65 8.26 -22.93
C ASP A 7 9.88 8.24 -21.41
N ARG A 8 9.10 9.03 -20.65
CA ARG A 8 9.16 9.04 -19.18
C ARG A 8 8.77 7.69 -18.57
N PHE A 9 7.65 7.11 -19.02
CA PHE A 9 7.19 5.81 -18.50
C PHE A 9 8.12 4.68 -18.94
N PHE A 10 8.63 4.71 -20.17
CA PHE A 10 9.61 3.72 -20.64
C PHE A 10 10.92 3.74 -19.82
N LYS A 11 11.40 4.95 -19.47
CA LYS A 11 12.55 5.11 -18.57
C LYS A 11 12.26 4.57 -17.17
N GLN A 12 11.07 4.82 -16.64
CA GLN A 12 10.63 4.27 -15.36
C GLN A 12 10.62 2.74 -15.39
N ASP A 13 10.10 2.12 -16.46
CA ASP A 13 10.05 0.66 -16.62
C ASP A 13 11.44 0.04 -16.65
N THR A 14 12.33 0.69 -17.39
CA THR A 14 13.75 0.28 -17.47
C THR A 14 14.41 0.34 -16.09
N LEU A 15 14.13 1.39 -15.31
CA LEU A 15 14.65 1.57 -13.95
C LEU A 15 14.13 0.48 -13.01
N ILE A 16 12.81 0.23 -13.00
CA ILE A 16 12.17 -0.81 -12.20
C ILE A 16 12.76 -2.19 -12.52
N HIS A 17 12.90 -2.53 -13.80
CA HIS A 17 13.50 -3.79 -14.22
C HIS A 17 14.94 -3.93 -13.73
N ARG A 18 15.74 -2.85 -13.82
CA ARG A 18 17.12 -2.84 -13.31
C ARG A 18 17.17 -3.04 -11.78
N PHE A 19 16.26 -2.44 -11.02
CA PHE A 19 16.19 -2.65 -9.58
C PHE A 19 15.83 -4.09 -9.22
N ARG A 20 14.85 -4.70 -9.93
CA ARG A 20 14.53 -6.12 -9.75
C ARG A 20 15.77 -6.99 -10.00
N LYS A 21 16.45 -6.79 -11.13
CA LYS A 21 17.67 -7.54 -11.48
C LYS A 21 18.77 -7.33 -10.44
N PHE A 22 18.95 -6.10 -9.96
CA PHE A 22 19.92 -5.76 -8.93
C PHE A 22 19.63 -6.50 -7.61
N ALA A 23 18.38 -6.48 -7.14
CA ALA A 23 17.95 -7.19 -5.93
C ALA A 23 18.22 -8.69 -6.04
N THR A 24 17.88 -9.31 -7.18
CA THR A 24 18.13 -10.74 -7.43
C THR A 24 19.63 -11.06 -7.47
N ASN A 25 20.42 -10.28 -8.21
CA ASN A 25 21.84 -10.57 -8.39
C ASN A 25 22.66 -10.36 -7.11
N ASN A 26 22.29 -9.36 -6.30
CA ASN A 26 23.03 -9.00 -5.09
C ASN A 26 22.40 -9.57 -3.81
N LYS A 27 21.27 -10.29 -3.92
CA LYS A 27 20.53 -10.87 -2.80
C LYS A 27 20.19 -9.83 -1.72
N CYS A 28 19.78 -8.64 -2.13
CA CYS A 28 19.44 -7.54 -1.25
C CYS A 28 17.97 -7.14 -1.38
N HIS A 29 17.42 -6.50 -0.35
CA HIS A 29 16.09 -5.92 -0.39
C HIS A 29 16.14 -4.52 -1.00
N VAL A 30 15.21 -4.23 -1.91
CA VAL A 30 15.03 -2.89 -2.51
C VAL A 30 13.60 -2.44 -2.24
N THR A 31 13.45 -1.30 -1.58
CA THR A 31 12.16 -0.66 -1.33
C THR A 31 12.04 0.59 -2.19
N ILE A 32 10.93 0.74 -2.89
CA ILE A 32 10.65 1.90 -3.75
C ILE A 32 9.39 2.58 -3.24
N VAL A 33 9.45 3.89 -3.06
CA VAL A 33 8.29 4.73 -2.70
C VAL A 33 7.72 5.33 -3.98
N ILE A 34 6.43 5.11 -4.21
CA ILE A 34 5.70 5.61 -5.39
C ILE A 34 4.49 6.39 -4.92
N HIS A 35 4.31 7.59 -5.44
CA HIS A 35 3.10 8.37 -5.18
C HIS A 35 1.89 7.75 -5.92
N PRO A 36 0.69 7.77 -5.33
CA PRO A 36 -0.50 7.33 -6.03
C PRO A 36 -0.86 8.28 -7.19
N ARG A 37 -1.65 7.80 -8.14
CA ARG A 37 -2.31 8.63 -9.16
C ARG A 37 -3.29 9.57 -8.48
N LYS A 38 -3.53 10.74 -9.08
CA LYS A 38 -4.65 11.59 -8.69
C LYS A 38 -5.93 10.90 -9.17
N GLU A 39 -6.77 10.47 -8.24
CA GLU A 39 -8.10 9.93 -8.54
C GLU A 39 -9.16 10.96 -8.10
N GLU A 40 -10.34 10.93 -8.71
CA GLU A 40 -11.48 11.73 -8.25
C GLU A 40 -12.06 11.02 -7.02
N ASP A 41 -11.79 11.58 -5.83
CA ASP A 41 -11.77 10.88 -4.55
C ASP A 41 -13.15 10.41 -4.04
N GLU A 42 -13.20 9.14 -3.62
CA GLU A 42 -13.89 8.69 -2.38
C GLU A 42 -13.49 7.26 -1.92
N GLY A 43 -12.77 6.48 -2.75
CA GLY A 43 -12.41 5.09 -2.47
C GLY A 43 -11.06 4.84 -1.78
N ASP A 44 -10.89 3.62 -1.25
CA ASP A 44 -9.58 3.12 -0.79
C ASP A 44 -8.64 2.94 -2.00
N LEU A 45 -7.37 3.34 -1.87
CA LEU A 45 -6.32 3.09 -2.87
C LEU A 45 -6.11 1.59 -3.05
N SER A 46 -5.88 1.21 -4.30
CA SER A 46 -5.58 -0.18 -4.67
C SER A 46 -4.29 -0.28 -5.50
N VAL A 47 -3.97 -1.47 -6.00
CA VAL A 47 -2.82 -1.69 -6.90
C VAL A 47 -2.93 -0.85 -8.18
N SER A 48 -4.14 -0.55 -8.66
CA SER A 48 -4.35 0.30 -9.84
C SER A 48 -4.03 1.77 -9.59
N SER A 49 -4.06 2.19 -8.32
CA SER A 49 -3.82 3.58 -7.92
C SER A 49 -2.32 3.96 -7.93
N ILE A 50 -1.42 3.03 -8.24
CA ILE A 50 0.03 3.30 -8.34
C ILE A 50 0.31 4.19 -9.57
N PHE A 51 0.98 5.33 -9.37
CA PHE A 51 1.39 6.19 -10.47
C PHE A 51 2.57 5.60 -11.25
N GLY A 52 2.57 5.80 -12.57
CA GLY A 52 3.53 5.17 -13.47
C GLY A 52 2.88 4.08 -14.31
N SER A 53 3.70 3.26 -14.96
CA SER A 53 3.22 2.08 -15.67
C SER A 53 2.81 0.95 -14.70
N ALA A 54 2.24 -0.12 -15.25
CA ALA A 54 2.01 -1.36 -14.52
C ALA A 54 3.30 -2.13 -14.17
N LYS A 55 4.48 -1.71 -14.67
CA LYS A 55 5.73 -2.45 -14.47
C LYS A 55 6.12 -2.52 -13.00
N ALA A 56 5.90 -1.44 -12.24
CA ALA A 56 6.18 -1.40 -10.81
C ALA A 56 5.38 -2.44 -10.02
N SER A 57 4.08 -2.58 -10.31
CA SER A 57 3.22 -3.55 -9.62
C SER A 57 3.48 -4.98 -10.07
N GLN A 58 3.87 -5.21 -11.33
CA GLN A 58 4.25 -6.54 -11.83
C GLN A 58 5.57 -7.01 -11.22
N GLU A 59 6.58 -6.15 -11.24
CA GLU A 59 7.94 -6.45 -10.80
C GLU A 59 8.14 -6.36 -9.28
N SER A 60 7.14 -6.01 -8.47
CA SER A 60 7.26 -6.02 -7.01
C SER A 60 6.95 -7.39 -6.41
N ASP A 61 7.61 -7.76 -5.31
CA ASP A 61 7.20 -8.92 -4.51
C ASP A 61 6.09 -8.57 -3.53
N ASN A 62 6.21 -7.38 -2.92
CA ASN A 62 5.28 -6.86 -1.95
C ASN A 62 4.82 -5.46 -2.35
N ILE A 63 3.56 -5.14 -2.07
CA ILE A 63 3.02 -3.79 -2.20
C ILE A 63 2.31 -3.46 -0.89
N LEU A 64 2.79 -2.40 -0.25
CA LEU A 64 2.21 -1.86 0.97
C LEU A 64 1.71 -0.44 0.68
N ILE A 65 0.50 -0.13 1.11
CA ILE A 65 -0.12 1.18 0.96
C ILE A 65 -0.41 1.75 2.34
N ILE A 66 0.07 2.96 2.61
CA ILE A 66 -0.34 3.71 3.80
C ILE A 66 -1.59 4.50 3.43
N GLN A 67 -2.69 4.20 4.10
CA GLN A 67 -4.00 4.78 3.84
C GLN A 67 -4.52 5.50 5.07
N GLN A 68 -5.52 6.37 4.85
CA GLN A 68 -6.20 7.08 5.92
C GLN A 68 -7.70 7.05 5.66
N LYS A 69 -8.47 6.53 6.63
CA LYS A 69 -9.94 6.54 6.57
C LYS A 69 -10.49 7.55 7.56
N LYS A 70 -11.49 8.32 7.12
CA LYS A 70 -12.28 9.19 7.99
C LYS A 70 -13.26 8.32 8.77
N LEU A 71 -13.20 8.33 10.11
CA LEU A 71 -14.22 7.69 10.94
C LEU A 71 -15.28 8.74 11.30
N ALA A 72 -16.53 8.52 10.88
CA ALA A 72 -17.61 9.50 11.00
C ALA A 72 -18.07 9.74 12.45
N ASN A 73 -17.78 8.83 13.39
CA ASN A 73 -18.46 8.77 14.70
C ASN A 73 -17.57 9.00 15.93
N THR A 74 -16.32 9.44 15.76
CA THR A 74 -15.45 9.77 16.90
C THR A 74 -14.81 11.13 16.70
N ALA A 75 -14.92 12.00 17.70
CA ALA A 75 -14.38 13.35 17.69
C ALA A 75 -12.89 13.37 17.27
N GLY A 76 -12.61 13.66 15.99
CA GLY A 76 -11.30 14.09 15.49
C GLY A 76 -10.29 13.02 15.05
N GLY A 77 -10.67 11.75 14.86
CA GLY A 77 -9.70 10.70 14.53
C GLY A 77 -9.73 10.23 13.07
N ASN A 78 -8.82 10.73 12.23
CA ASN A 78 -8.48 10.01 11.00
C ASN A 78 -7.64 8.78 11.35
N ILE A 79 -8.10 7.57 11.03
CA ILE A 79 -7.35 6.35 11.29
C ILE A 79 -6.40 6.11 10.12
N LYS A 80 -5.11 6.06 10.41
CA LYS A 80 -4.08 5.64 9.45
C LYS A 80 -3.88 4.14 9.58
N TYR A 81 -3.71 3.44 8.46
CA TYR A 81 -3.41 2.02 8.45
C TYR A 81 -2.47 1.67 7.31
N LEU A 82 -1.66 0.64 7.52
CA LEU A 82 -0.82 0.03 6.50
C LEU A 82 -1.57 -1.18 5.93
N GLN A 83 -1.81 -1.18 4.62
CA GLN A 83 -2.44 -2.29 3.94
C GLN A 83 -1.43 -3.02 3.07
N VAL A 84 -1.37 -4.34 3.21
CA VAL A 84 -0.65 -5.22 2.29
C VAL A 84 -1.64 -5.62 1.20
N VAL A 85 -1.43 -5.10 -0.03
CA VAL A 85 -2.29 -5.37 -1.20
C VAL A 85 -1.66 -6.39 -2.16
N LYS A 86 -0.37 -6.68 -1.99
CA LYS A 86 0.33 -7.74 -2.69
C LYS A 86 1.39 -8.34 -1.77
N ASN A 87 1.42 -9.66 -1.73
CA ASN A 87 2.46 -10.45 -1.09
C ASN A 87 2.69 -11.71 -1.94
N ARG A 88 3.85 -11.79 -2.59
CA ARG A 88 4.14 -12.89 -3.54
C ARG A 88 4.56 -14.19 -2.85
N PHE A 89 5.03 -14.13 -1.60
CA PHE A 89 5.63 -15.29 -0.95
C PHE A 89 4.57 -16.28 -0.46
N ASP A 90 3.62 -15.81 0.35
CA ASP A 90 2.57 -16.65 0.95
C ASP A 90 1.14 -16.23 0.55
N GLY A 91 0.99 -15.12 -0.19
CA GLY A 91 -0.30 -14.59 -0.60
C GLY A 91 -1.08 -13.86 0.50
N GLN A 92 -0.57 -13.77 1.73
CA GLN A 92 -1.31 -13.14 2.83
C GLN A 92 -1.43 -11.64 2.63
N LEU A 93 -2.69 -11.18 2.65
CA LEU A 93 -3.07 -9.77 2.59
C LEU A 93 -3.66 -9.35 3.94
N GLY A 94 -3.66 -8.06 4.22
CA GLY A 94 -4.21 -7.56 5.48
C GLY A 94 -4.01 -6.07 5.70
N ARG A 95 -4.58 -5.58 6.79
CA ARG A 95 -4.50 -4.18 7.22
C ARG A 95 -3.99 -4.13 8.66
N PHE A 96 -3.12 -3.17 8.95
CA PHE A 96 -2.59 -2.92 10.28
C PHE A 96 -2.82 -1.45 10.64
N ALA A 97 -3.56 -1.19 11.71
CA ALA A 97 -3.74 0.19 12.19
C ALA A 97 -2.39 0.79 12.63
N LEU A 98 -2.20 2.08 12.34
CA LEU A 98 -1.00 2.85 12.65
C LEU A 98 -1.38 4.06 13.52
N ARG A 99 -0.71 4.20 14.65
CA ARG A 99 -0.76 5.39 15.51
C ARG A 99 0.54 6.16 15.37
N PHE A 100 0.46 7.45 15.07
CA PHE A 100 1.63 8.31 15.04
C PHE A 100 1.94 8.85 16.45
N ASP A 101 3.12 8.54 16.95
CA ASP A 101 3.68 9.13 18.17
C ASP A 101 4.44 10.41 17.80
N LYS A 102 3.92 11.56 18.23
CA LYS A 102 4.51 12.88 17.93
C LYS A 102 5.81 13.12 18.69
N GLU A 103 5.99 12.53 19.87
CA GLU A 103 7.20 12.70 20.66
C GLU A 103 8.35 11.91 20.04
N ARG A 104 8.03 10.72 19.50
CA ARG A 104 9.02 9.82 18.89
C ARG A 104 9.14 9.95 17.37
N LEU A 105 8.29 10.75 16.74
CA LEU A 105 8.19 10.91 15.28
C LEU A 105 8.11 9.56 14.54
N SER A 106 7.37 8.61 15.11
CA SER A 106 7.33 7.23 14.61
C SER A 106 5.90 6.67 14.62
N PHE A 107 5.66 5.63 13.83
CA PHE A 107 4.40 4.90 13.86
C PHE A 107 4.53 3.66 14.74
N SER A 108 3.50 3.41 15.55
CA SER A 108 3.35 2.19 16.33
C SER A 108 2.01 1.53 16.04
N ARG A 109 1.87 0.25 16.41
CA ARG A 109 0.53 -0.33 16.54
C ARG A 109 -0.21 0.40 17.67
N PRO A 110 -1.50 0.72 17.51
CA PRO A 110 -2.34 1.08 18.64
C PRO A 110 -2.25 -0.05 19.69
N ASN A 111 -2.20 0.32 20.97
CA ASN A 111 -2.42 -0.67 22.03
C ASN A 111 -3.84 -1.19 21.81
N ALA A 112 -4.03 -2.51 21.69
CA ALA A 112 -5.34 -3.11 21.46
C ALA A 112 -6.33 -2.62 22.53
N THR A 113 -7.13 -1.63 22.18
CA THR A 113 -8.35 -1.30 22.90
C THR A 113 -9.45 -2.18 22.33
N ARG A 114 -10.41 -2.58 23.17
CA ARG A 114 -11.44 -3.59 22.85
C ARG A 114 -12.19 -3.33 21.53
N ASP A 115 -12.22 -2.08 21.07
CA ASP A 115 -12.88 -1.65 19.84
C ASP A 115 -12.19 -2.15 18.53
N ASP A 116 -10.88 -2.44 18.53
CA ASP A 116 -10.16 -2.95 17.34
C ASP A 116 -10.49 -4.43 17.02
N VAL A 117 -11.07 -5.14 17.99
CA VAL A 117 -11.39 -6.57 17.88
C VAL A 117 -12.70 -6.79 17.11
N ASP A 118 -13.62 -5.83 17.12
CA ASP A 118 -14.92 -5.95 16.45
C ASP A 118 -14.83 -5.71 14.93
N ASP A 119 -13.99 -4.78 14.47
CA ASP A 119 -13.79 -4.52 13.03
C ASP A 119 -13.10 -5.71 12.32
N ASN A 120 -12.23 -6.43 13.03
CA ASN A 120 -11.52 -7.60 12.50
C ASN A 120 -12.43 -8.84 12.42
N GLN A 121 -13.46 -8.93 13.27
CA GLN A 121 -14.46 -10.01 13.23
C GLN A 121 -15.52 -9.79 12.15
N GLN A 122 -15.92 -8.53 11.89
CA GLN A 122 -16.91 -8.23 10.86
C GLN A 122 -16.35 -8.41 9.44
N GLN A 123 -15.07 -8.13 9.19
CA GLN A 123 -14.46 -8.29 7.85
C GLN A 123 -14.13 -9.76 7.47
N GLN A 124 -13.99 -10.67 8.44
CA GLN A 124 -13.80 -12.10 8.16
C GLN A 124 -15.11 -12.84 7.81
N GLN A 125 -16.27 -12.29 8.17
CA GLN A 125 -17.58 -12.92 7.93
C GLN A 125 -18.22 -12.52 6.58
N SER A 126 -17.68 -11.53 5.88
CA SER A 126 -18.31 -10.94 4.68
C SER A 126 -17.73 -11.41 3.35
N ILE A 127 -17.05 -12.56 3.29
CA ILE A 127 -16.66 -13.19 2.01
C ILE A 127 -17.80 -14.12 1.58
N PRO A 128 -18.61 -13.80 0.55
CA PRO A 128 -19.62 -14.72 0.06
C PRO A 128 -18.91 -15.89 -0.64
N ILE A 129 -19.26 -17.11 -0.24
CA ILE A 129 -18.90 -18.31 -0.98
C ILE A 129 -19.84 -18.35 -2.20
N GLU A 130 -19.32 -17.98 -3.38
CA GLU A 130 -20.03 -18.24 -4.64
C GLU A 130 -20.12 -19.76 -4.86
N GLN A 131 -21.35 -20.24 -5.08
CA GLN A 131 -21.69 -21.62 -5.44
C GLN A 131 -21.49 -21.87 -6.94
#